data_AF-H6SWD9-F1
#
_entry.id   AF-H6SWD9-F1
#
_cell.length_a   1.000
_cell.length_b   1.000
_cell.length_c   1.000
_cell.angle_alpha   90.00
_cell.angle_beta   90.00
_cell.angle_gamma   90.00
#
_symmetry.space_group_name_H-M   'P 1'
#
loop_
_entity.id
_entity.type
_entity.pdbx_description
1 polymer ?
#
loop_
_entity_poly.entity_id
_entity_poly.type
_entity_poly.pdbx_seq_one_letter_code
_entity_poly.pdbx_strand_id
1 'polypeptide(L)'
;GTEFAHRFLEDSGPLPLITSCCPAWTDYMEKFAPDFIENFSTAKSPHEMLGSMAKTYYAEKMGIDPNRIFMVSIMPCTAKKYEITRTDEMNLQGHQHVDVSLTTRELVRMIKAAGIRFRELPDDECDNILGTYSGAGTIFGA
;
A
#
# COMPACT_ATOMS: atom_id res chain seq x y z
N GLY A 1 0.99 7.39 -13.38
CA GLY A 1 0.83 7.80 -14.79
C GLY A 1 1.66 9.03 -15.12
N THR A 2 1.60 10.06 -14.27
CA THR A 2 2.33 11.32 -14.44
C THR A 2 3.86 11.14 -14.47
N GLU A 3 4.44 10.29 -13.62
CA GLU A 3 5.90 10.07 -13.61
C GLU A 3 6.43 9.54 -14.96
N PHE A 4 5.73 8.57 -15.57
CA PHE A 4 6.11 8.06 -16.89
C PHE A 4 6.04 9.14 -17.96
N ALA A 5 4.95 9.91 -17.99
CA ALA A 5 4.78 10.99 -18.97
C ALA A 5 5.87 12.06 -18.82
N HIS A 6 6.19 12.44 -17.58
CA HIS A 6 7.23 13.42 -17.28
C HIS A 6 8.63 12.92 -17.71
N ARG A 7 9.01 11.69 -17.37
CA ARG A 7 10.30 11.12 -17.81
C ARG A 7 10.38 10.95 -19.33
N PHE A 8 9.29 10.54 -19.97
CA PHE A 8 9.27 10.26 -21.40
C PHE A 8 9.22 11.52 -22.27
N LEU A 9 8.47 12.55 -21.84
CA LEU A 9 8.27 13.77 -22.63
C LEU A 9 9.30 14.86 -22.30
N GLU A 10 9.79 14.91 -21.07
CA GLU A 10 10.65 15.99 -20.57
C GLU A 10 12.10 15.54 -20.33
N ASP A 11 12.45 14.29 -20.69
CA ASP A 11 13.78 13.67 -20.50
C ASP A 11 14.33 13.83 -19.07
N SER A 12 13.42 13.77 -18.09
CA SER A 12 13.68 14.16 -16.71
C SER A 12 14.30 13.03 -15.85
N GLY A 13 14.79 11.96 -16.46
CA GLY A 13 15.30 10.79 -15.75
C GLY A 13 15.47 9.56 -16.64
N PRO A 14 16.18 8.53 -16.15
CA PRO A 14 16.55 7.40 -16.98
C PRO A 14 15.34 6.53 -17.35
N LEU A 15 15.40 5.99 -18.56
CA LEU A 15 14.48 4.99 -19.10
C LEU A 15 15.24 3.67 -19.32
N PRO A 16 14.58 2.50 -19.19
CA PRO A 16 13.13 2.32 -18.97
C PRO A 16 12.68 2.67 -17.54
N LEU A 17 11.41 3.07 -17.38
CA LEU A 17 10.79 3.23 -16.06
C LEU A 17 10.30 1.86 -15.56
N ILE A 18 10.78 1.44 -14.39
CA ILE A 18 10.50 0.15 -13.77
C ILE A 18 9.53 0.35 -12.61
N THR A 19 8.53 -0.52 -12.49
CA THR A 19 7.55 -0.45 -11.40
C THR A 19 8.14 -0.88 -10.07
N SER A 20 7.67 -0.25 -8.98
CA SER A 20 8.20 -0.40 -7.61
C SER A 20 7.21 -1.05 -6.63
N CYS A 21 6.01 -1.44 -7.08
CA CYS A 21 4.93 -1.87 -6.19
C CYS A 21 5.14 -3.25 -5.54
N CYS A 22 6.08 -4.04 -6.07
CA CYS A 22 6.45 -5.36 -5.53
C CYS A 22 7.71 -5.22 -4.66
N PRO A 23 7.61 -5.39 -3.34
CA PRO A 23 8.75 -5.18 -2.45
C PRO A 23 9.86 -6.22 -2.67
N ALA A 24 9.53 -7.43 -3.09
CA ALA A 24 10.54 -8.44 -3.44
C ALA A 24 11.33 -8.06 -4.70
N TRP A 25 10.68 -7.38 -5.65
CA TRP A 25 11.35 -6.88 -6.85
C TRP A 25 12.28 -5.72 -6.51
N THR A 26 11.82 -4.79 -5.67
CA THR A 26 12.66 -3.69 -5.18
C THR A 26 13.87 -4.21 -4.39
N ASP A 27 13.67 -5.16 -3.47
CA ASP A 27 14.76 -5.77 -2.69
C ASP A 27 15.77 -6.53 -3.57
N TYR A 28 15.30 -7.25 -4.58
CA TYR A 28 16.17 -7.91 -5.55
C TYR A 28 17.05 -6.89 -6.30
N MET A 29 16.44 -5.83 -6.81
CA MET A 29 17.17 -4.81 -7.57
C MET A 29 18.22 -4.12 -6.71
N GLU A 30 17.87 -3.70 -5.48
CA GLU A 30 18.79 -3.02 -4.56
C GLU A 30 20.04 -3.86 -4.24
N LYS A 31 19.91 -5.19 -4.27
CA LYS A 31 21.01 -6.12 -3.97
C LYS A 31 21.81 -6.56 -5.19
N PHE A 32 21.14 -6.75 -6.33
CA PHE A 32 21.72 -7.47 -7.47
C PHE A 32 21.79 -6.64 -8.76
N ALA A 33 21.15 -5.47 -8.81
CA ALA A 33 21.13 -4.60 -9.98
C ALA A 33 21.10 -3.10 -9.60
N PRO A 34 22.06 -2.62 -8.77
CA PRO A 34 22.04 -1.25 -8.24
C PRO A 34 22.14 -0.16 -9.33
N ASP A 35 22.69 -0.50 -10.49
CA ASP A 35 22.78 0.41 -11.64
C ASP A 35 21.40 0.84 -12.17
N PHE A 36 20.33 0.11 -11.83
CA PHE A 36 18.95 0.40 -12.21
C PHE A 36 18.12 1.08 -11.10
N ILE A 37 18.74 1.53 -10.00
CA ILE A 37 18.02 2.20 -8.90
C ILE A 37 17.26 3.42 -9.42
N GLU A 38 17.90 4.26 -10.25
CA GLU A 38 17.27 5.46 -10.79
C GLU A 38 16.15 5.15 -11.80
N ASN A 39 16.15 3.96 -12.39
CA ASN A 39 15.10 3.51 -13.30
C ASN A 39 13.81 3.11 -12.56
N PHE A 40 13.82 2.91 -11.25
CA PHE A 40 12.61 2.58 -10.51
C PHE A 40 11.70 3.79 -10.32
N SER A 41 10.40 3.51 -10.36
CA SER A 41 9.36 4.46 -9.99
C SER A 41 9.48 4.82 -8.52
N THR A 42 9.39 6.11 -8.25
CA THR A 42 9.36 6.66 -6.88
C THR A 42 7.98 6.48 -6.22
N ALA A 43 7.00 5.95 -6.96
CA ALA A 43 5.68 5.68 -6.43
C ALA A 43 5.73 4.62 -5.32
N LYS A 44 5.09 4.93 -4.19
CA LYS A 44 4.76 3.93 -3.16
C LYS A 44 3.78 2.90 -3.71
N SER A 45 3.69 1.73 -3.07
CA SER A 45 2.67 0.77 -3.47
C SER A 45 1.26 1.17 -2.97
N PRO A 46 0.18 0.61 -3.53
CA PRO A 46 -1.18 1.09 -3.26
C PRO A 46 -1.58 1.10 -1.78
N HIS A 47 -1.19 0.09 -1.00
CA HIS A 47 -1.53 0.05 0.43
C HIS A 47 -0.73 1.04 1.27
N GLU A 48 0.51 1.35 0.86
CA GLU A 48 1.34 2.38 1.50
C GLU A 48 0.82 3.77 1.17
N MET A 49 0.41 4.00 -0.08
CA MET A 49 -0.29 5.23 -0.47
C MET A 49 -1.57 5.43 0.37
N LEU A 50 -2.41 4.40 0.49
CA LEU A 50 -3.63 4.48 1.28
C LEU A 50 -3.34 4.66 2.77
N GLY A 51 -2.38 3.93 3.33
CA GLY A 51 -1.96 4.07 4.73
C GLY A 51 -1.47 5.48 5.04
N SER A 52 -0.66 6.05 4.15
CA SER A 52 -0.19 7.44 4.26
C SER A 52 -1.34 8.44 4.21
N MET A 53 -2.28 8.29 3.26
CA MET A 53 -3.46 9.16 3.16
C MET A 53 -4.40 9.03 4.37
N ALA A 54 -4.55 7.83 4.92
CA ALA A 54 -5.41 7.59 6.08
C ALA A 54 -4.89 8.30 7.34
N LYS A 55 -3.57 8.28 7.57
CA LYS A 55 -2.93 8.92 8.72
C LYS A 55 -2.60 10.40 8.53
N THR A 56 -2.77 10.93 7.32
CA THR A 56 -2.58 12.37 7.02
C THR A 56 -3.92 13.02 6.72
N TYR A 57 -4.34 12.97 5.46
CA TYR A 57 -5.53 13.64 4.95
C TYR A 57 -6.81 13.24 5.70
N TYR A 58 -7.05 11.95 5.91
CA TYR A 58 -8.26 11.49 6.59
C TYR A 58 -8.25 11.84 8.08
N ALA A 59 -7.11 11.67 8.75
CA ALA A 59 -6.92 12.04 10.15
C ALA A 59 -7.22 13.53 10.38
N GLU A 60 -6.64 14.40 9.54
CA GLU A 60 -6.88 15.85 9.57
C GLU A 60 -8.36 16.18 9.32
N LYS A 61 -8.94 15.61 8.26
CA LYS A 61 -10.34 15.86 7.87
C LYS A 61 -11.34 15.46 8.96
N MET A 62 -11.07 14.37 9.68
CA MET A 62 -11.94 13.85 10.73
C MET A 62 -11.61 14.39 12.13
N GLY A 63 -10.55 15.21 12.27
CA GLY A 63 -10.08 15.68 13.56
C GLY A 63 -9.60 14.55 14.49
N ILE A 64 -9.05 13.48 13.91
CA ILE A 64 -8.55 12.31 14.64
C ILE A 64 -7.03 12.45 14.75
N ASP A 65 -6.49 12.27 15.96
CA ASP A 65 -5.04 12.12 16.14
C ASP A 65 -4.55 10.89 15.35
N PRO A 66 -3.60 11.04 14.41
CA PRO A 66 -3.04 9.92 13.65
C PRO A 66 -2.58 8.73 14.51
N ASN A 67 -2.17 8.99 15.76
CA ASN A 67 -1.76 7.95 16.72
C ASN A 67 -2.88 7.03 17.17
N ARG A 68 -4.13 7.46 16.97
CA ARG A 68 -5.32 6.68 17.27
C ARG A 68 -5.79 5.84 16.08
N ILE A 69 -5.14 5.98 14.92
CA ILE A 69 -5.45 5.21 13.72
C ILE A 69 -4.51 4.02 13.64
N PHE A 70 -5.09 2.82 13.74
CA PHE A 70 -4.39 1.57 13.52
C PHE A 70 -4.80 0.98 12.17
N MET A 71 -3.87 0.97 11.22
CA MET A 71 -4.06 0.55 9.85
C MET A 71 -3.63 -0.91 9.65
N VAL A 72 -4.59 -1.78 9.35
CA VAL A 72 -4.33 -3.19 9.02
C VAL A 72 -4.58 -3.42 7.53
N SER A 73 -3.61 -4.03 6.87
CA SER A 73 -3.65 -4.31 5.44
C SER A 73 -3.70 -5.81 5.17
N ILE A 74 -4.74 -6.28 4.46
CA ILE A 74 -4.86 -7.68 4.06
C ILE A 74 -4.27 -7.85 2.66
N MET A 75 -3.20 -8.63 2.56
CA MET A 75 -2.42 -8.78 1.34
C MET A 75 -2.24 -10.25 0.95
N PRO A 76 -2.20 -10.59 -0.35
CA PRO A 76 -1.91 -11.96 -0.78
C PRO A 76 -0.42 -12.34 -0.65
N CYS A 77 0.45 -11.36 -0.40
CA CYS A 77 1.90 -11.50 -0.45
C CYS A 77 2.55 -11.31 0.92
N THR A 78 3.47 -12.20 1.30
CA THR A 78 4.25 -12.08 2.55
C THR A 78 5.27 -10.96 2.49
N ALA A 79 5.78 -10.61 1.31
CA ALA A 79 6.75 -9.54 1.16
C ALA A 79 6.15 -8.16 1.48
N LYS A 80 4.82 -8.00 1.45
CA LYS A 80 4.13 -6.79 1.95
C LYS A 80 4.34 -6.57 3.45
N LYS A 81 4.62 -7.63 4.23
CA LYS A 81 4.98 -7.48 5.64
C LYS A 81 6.36 -6.86 5.84
N TYR A 82 7.27 -7.09 4.89
CA TYR A 82 8.58 -6.46 4.88
C TYR A 82 8.49 -5.01 4.38
N GLU A 83 7.63 -4.75 3.40
CA GLU A 83 7.46 -3.41 2.83
C GLU A 83 7.15 -2.35 3.89
N ILE A 84 6.22 -2.64 4.80
CA ILE A 84 5.76 -1.70 5.84
C ILE A 84 6.87 -1.26 6.82
N THR A 85 8.04 -1.91 6.82
CA THR A 85 9.19 -1.55 7.66
C THR A 85 10.48 -1.38 6.86
N ARG A 86 10.38 -1.34 5.53
CA ARG A 86 11.53 -1.39 4.62
C ARG A 86 12.41 -0.14 4.69
N THR A 87 11.78 1.04 4.73
CA THR A 87 12.47 2.34 4.72
C THR A 87 11.76 3.32 5.66
N ASP A 88 12.47 4.34 6.10
CA ASP A 88 11.90 5.43 6.91
C ASP A 88 10.77 6.19 6.17
N GLU A 89 10.75 6.10 4.83
CA GLU A 89 9.67 6.65 4.00
C GLU A 89 8.34 5.91 4.13
N MET A 90 8.31 4.73 4.74
CA MET A 90 7.08 3.98 5.08
C MET A 90 6.51 4.42 6.44
N ASN A 91 7.09 5.46 7.01
CA ASN A 91 6.73 6.03 8.29
C ASN A 91 6.42 7.53 8.15
N LEU A 92 5.53 8.02 9.02
CA LEU A 92 5.22 9.42 9.24
C LEU A 92 5.53 9.77 10.70
N GLN A 93 6.59 10.54 10.93
CA GLN A 93 6.92 11.12 12.25
C GLN A 93 7.01 10.11 13.41
N GLY A 94 7.46 8.88 13.15
CA GLY A 94 7.55 7.80 14.13
C GLY A 94 6.44 6.76 14.02
N HIS A 95 5.44 6.96 13.16
CA HIS A 95 4.30 6.06 12.97
C HIS A 95 4.30 5.42 11.59
N GLN A 96 4.22 4.09 11.52
CA GLN A 96 4.11 3.39 10.23
C GLN A 96 2.83 3.82 9.50
N HIS A 97 2.90 3.96 8.17
CA HIS A 97 1.68 4.21 7.37
C HIS A 97 0.70 3.05 7.48
N VAL A 98 1.22 1.82 7.45
CA VAL A 98 0.49 0.57 7.68
C VAL A 98 1.11 -0.12 8.88
N ASP A 99 0.34 -0.31 9.95
CA ASP A 99 0.85 -0.88 11.20
C ASP A 99 1.06 -2.39 11.11
N VAL A 100 0.15 -3.10 10.42
CA VAL A 100 0.22 -4.55 10.25
C VAL A 100 -0.23 -4.97 8.86
N SER A 101 0.57 -5.82 8.22
CA SER A 101 0.14 -6.56 7.03
C SER A 101 -0.15 -8.03 7.38
N LEU A 102 -1.37 -8.47 7.09
CA LEU A 102 -1.81 -9.86 7.24
C LEU A 102 -1.99 -10.51 5.89
N THR A 103 -1.63 -11.78 5.80
CA THR A 103 -1.93 -12.60 4.65
C THR A 103 -3.40 -13.01 4.63
N THR A 104 -3.94 -13.30 3.45
CA THR A 104 -5.28 -13.91 3.32
C THR A 104 -5.42 -15.17 4.18
N ARG A 105 -4.35 -15.98 4.28
CA ARG A 105 -4.35 -17.20 5.11
C ARG A 105 -4.45 -16.92 6.60
N GLU A 106 -3.80 -15.86 7.08
CA GLU A 106 -3.89 -15.43 8.49
C GLU A 106 -5.28 -14.91 8.81
N LEU A 107 -5.85 -14.06 7.95
CA LEU A 107 -7.22 -13.58 8.11
C LEU A 107 -8.22 -14.74 8.17
N VAL A 108 -8.12 -15.71 7.24
CA VAL A 108 -9.00 -16.89 7.20
C VAL A 108 -8.90 -17.71 8.49
N ARG A 109 -7.69 -17.85 9.07
CA ARG A 109 -7.51 -18.53 10.36
C ARG A 109 -8.17 -17.78 11.51
N MET A 110 -8.04 -16.44 11.54
CA MET A 110 -8.69 -15.61 12.56
C MET A 110 -10.21 -15.69 12.48
N ILE A 111 -10.79 -15.61 11.28
CA ILE A 111 -12.24 -15.76 11.05
C ILE A 111 -12.73 -17.12 11.58
N LYS A 112 -12.02 -18.20 11.25
CA LYS A 112 -12.36 -19.56 11.73
C LYS A 112 -12.22 -19.69 13.26
N ALA A 113 -11.16 -19.13 13.84
CA ALA A 113 -10.92 -19.17 15.28
C ALA A 113 -11.98 -18.38 16.07
N ALA A 114 -12.52 -17.30 15.48
CA ALA A 114 -13.62 -16.53 16.05
C ALA A 114 -15.00 -17.20 15.91
N GLY A 115 -15.09 -18.36 15.25
CA GLY A 115 -16.37 -19.07 15.02
C GLY A 115 -17.28 -18.39 14.00
N ILE A 116 -16.75 -17.50 13.16
CA ILE A 116 -17.53 -16.74 12.18
C ILE A 116 -17.83 -17.61 10.96
N ARG A 117 -19.12 -17.80 10.64
CA ARG A 117 -19.57 -18.44 9.41
C ARG A 117 -19.59 -17.43 8.27
N PHE A 118 -18.41 -17.11 7.74
CA PHE A 118 -18.22 -16.04 6.75
C PHE A 118 -19.15 -16.11 5.53
N ARG A 119 -19.48 -17.32 5.05
CA ARG A 119 -20.38 -17.54 3.90
C ARG A 119 -21.85 -17.22 4.17
N GLU A 120 -22.22 -17.02 5.43
CA GLU A 120 -23.58 -16.71 5.86
C GLU A 120 -23.73 -15.25 6.29
N LEU A 121 -22.67 -14.45 6.17
CA LEU A 121 -22.75 -13.03 6.46
C LEU A 121 -23.62 -12.34 5.39
N PRO A 122 -24.44 -11.36 5.77
CA PRO A 122 -25.10 -10.51 4.81
C PRO A 122 -24.06 -9.67 4.05
N ASP A 123 -24.41 -9.25 2.84
CA ASP A 123 -23.62 -8.27 2.10
C ASP A 123 -23.64 -6.93 2.85
N ASP A 124 -22.51 -6.22 2.81
CA ASP A 124 -22.32 -4.92 3.44
C ASP A 124 -21.45 -4.02 2.55
N GLU A 125 -21.56 -2.71 2.73
CA GLU A 125 -20.80 -1.73 1.97
C GLU A 125 -19.42 -1.46 2.57
N CYS A 126 -18.43 -1.17 1.72
CA CYS A 126 -17.12 -0.73 2.19
C CYS A 126 -17.14 0.75 2.57
N ASP A 127 -16.32 1.12 3.55
CA ASP A 127 -16.14 2.52 3.96
C ASP A 127 -15.55 3.39 2.83
N ASN A 128 -16.09 4.61 2.70
CA ASN A 128 -15.61 5.62 1.76
C ASN A 128 -14.69 6.65 2.44
N ILE A 129 -13.55 6.18 2.93
CA ILE A 129 -12.60 6.96 3.76
C ILE A 129 -12.08 8.22 3.03
N LEU A 130 -11.83 8.12 1.72
CA LEU A 130 -11.24 9.20 0.92
C LEU A 130 -12.22 9.92 -0.02
N GLY A 131 -13.52 9.68 0.12
CA GLY A 131 -14.58 10.26 -0.72
C GLY A 131 -15.33 9.22 -1.55
N THR A 132 -16.22 9.70 -2.43
CA THR A 132 -17.07 8.84 -3.28
C THR A 132 -16.24 8.01 -4.24
N TYR A 133 -16.36 6.70 -4.08
CA TYR A 133 -15.73 5.68 -4.93
C TYR A 133 -16.13 5.84 -6.40
N SER A 134 -15.17 6.13 -7.28
CA SER A 134 -15.38 6.24 -8.73
C SER A 134 -15.04 4.96 -9.51
N GLY A 135 -14.72 3.86 -8.83
CA GLY A 135 -14.35 2.58 -9.45
C GLY A 135 -12.88 2.43 -9.89
N ALA A 136 -12.07 3.51 -9.84
CA ALA A 136 -10.65 3.44 -10.22
C ALA A 136 -9.79 2.59 -9.26
N GLY A 137 -10.24 2.40 -8.01
CA GLY A 137 -9.57 1.57 -7.01
C GLY A 137 -9.72 0.06 -7.21
N THR A 138 -10.67 -0.39 -8.05
CA THR A 138 -10.94 -1.82 -8.29
C THR A 138 -9.91 -2.50 -9.19
N ILE A 139 -9.24 -1.72 -10.04
CA ILE A 139 -8.53 -2.24 -11.22
C ILE A 139 -7.24 -2.99 -10.83
N PHE A 140 -6.69 -2.77 -9.64
CA PHE A 140 -5.49 -3.48 -9.17
C PHE A 140 -5.77 -4.92 -8.68
N GLY A 141 -7.03 -5.35 -8.69
CA GLY A 141 -7.47 -6.71 -8.32
C GLY A 141 -8.49 -7.33 -9.28
N ALA A 142 -8.67 -6.75 -10.48
CA ALA A 142 -9.50 -7.30 -11.55
C ALA A 142 -8.70 -8.27 -12.44
#